data_AF-A0A4Q9G4Y3-F1
#
_entry.id   AF-A0A4Q9G4Y3-F1
#
_cell.length_a   1.000
_cell.length_b   1.000
_cell.length_c   1.000
_cell.angle_alpha   90.00
_cell.angle_beta   90.00
_cell.angle_gamma   90.00
#
_symmetry.space_group_name_H-M   'P 1'
#
loop_
_entity.id
_entity.type
_entity.pdbx_description
1 polymer ?
#
loop_
_entity_poly.entity_id
_entity_poly.type
_entity_poly.pdbx_seq_one_letter_code
_entity_poly.pdbx_strand_id
1 'polypeptide(L)'
;MDLRQLTPNLAVSSQIELEDVALLARSGFRTLINNRPDTEDGAIDHDLIAKAAAEAGMAYHYLPFFPGQVTPDLIQGFASALDGAKPAVAYCRSGNRSTVLWALSQSGKQSESELLQTAADAGYDLSGIVPLMRSLAGASR
;
A
#
# COMPACT_ATOMS: atom_id res chain seq x y z
N MET A 1 -4.14 -13.49 -5.67
CA MET A 1 -4.66 -12.21 -5.15
C MET A 1 -5.65 -12.43 -4.01
N ASP A 2 -5.48 -11.75 -2.87
CA ASP A 2 -6.44 -11.64 -1.75
C ASP A 2 -6.70 -10.15 -1.50
N LEU A 3 -7.70 -9.59 -2.22
CA LEU A 3 -7.98 -8.16 -2.23
C LEU A 3 -8.90 -7.79 -1.07
N ARG A 4 -8.43 -6.89 -0.21
CA ARG A 4 -9.15 -6.41 0.97
C ARG A 4 -9.33 -4.90 0.90
N GLN A 5 -10.57 -4.45 1.03
CA GLN A 5 -10.87 -3.02 1.02
C GLN A 5 -10.39 -2.39 2.33
N LEU A 6 -9.52 -1.38 2.25
CA LEU A 6 -9.02 -0.66 3.43
C LEU A 6 -9.77 0.66 3.63
N THR A 7 -9.97 1.42 2.55
CA THR A 7 -10.81 2.64 2.55
C THR A 7 -11.62 2.67 1.26
N PRO A 8 -12.63 3.56 1.08
CA PRO A 8 -13.35 3.65 -0.19
C PRO A 8 -12.47 3.86 -1.44
N ASN A 9 -11.27 4.42 -1.28
CA ASN A 9 -10.34 4.73 -2.38
C ASN A 9 -9.07 3.88 -2.38
N LEU A 10 -8.92 2.94 -1.45
CA LEU A 10 -7.73 2.09 -1.33
C LEU A 10 -8.12 0.66 -0.97
N ALA A 11 -7.68 -0.28 -1.80
CA ALA A 11 -7.64 -1.69 -1.46
C ALA A 11 -6.18 -2.15 -1.26
N VAL A 12 -5.99 -3.15 -0.42
CA VAL A 12 -4.70 -3.81 -0.24
C VAL A 12 -4.79 -5.28 -0.64
N SER A 13 -3.68 -5.87 -1.10
CA SER A 13 -3.66 -7.28 -1.48
C SER A 13 -2.38 -8.01 -1.06
N SER A 14 -2.50 -9.34 -0.92
CA SER A 14 -1.35 -10.26 -1.07
C SER A 14 -0.72 -10.13 -2.46
N GLN A 15 0.33 -10.92 -2.73
CA GLN A 15 0.94 -10.98 -4.05
C GLN A 15 -0.12 -11.14 -5.14
N ILE A 16 0.03 -10.32 -6.19
CA ILE A 16 -0.77 -10.37 -7.41
C ILE A 16 0.04 -11.02 -8.52
N GLU A 17 -0.64 -11.60 -9.49
CA GLU A 17 -0.05 -12.12 -10.72
C GLU A 17 -0.12 -11.09 -11.84
N LEU A 18 0.61 -11.30 -12.95
CA LEU A 18 0.57 -10.39 -14.10
C LEU A 18 -0.84 -10.26 -14.70
N GLU A 19 -1.60 -11.36 -14.71
CA GLU A 19 -2.98 -11.39 -15.21
C GLU A 19 -3.98 -10.62 -14.31
N ASP A 20 -3.68 -10.49 -13.01
CA ASP A 20 -4.49 -9.73 -12.08
C ASP A 20 -4.48 -8.22 -12.41
N VAL A 21 -3.39 -7.70 -12.98
CA VAL A 21 -3.26 -6.27 -13.29
C VAL A 21 -4.37 -5.81 -14.24
N ALA A 22 -4.66 -6.58 -15.29
CA ALA A 22 -5.73 -6.28 -16.22
C ALA A 22 -7.12 -6.43 -15.58
N LEU A 23 -7.30 -7.37 -14.65
CA LEU A 23 -8.54 -7.53 -13.88
C LEU A 23 -8.79 -6.33 -12.95
N LEU A 24 -7.74 -5.84 -12.27
CA LEU A 24 -7.82 -4.66 -11.42
C LEU A 24 -8.18 -3.41 -12.20
N ALA A 25 -7.55 -3.19 -13.37
CA ALA A 25 -7.88 -2.06 -14.25
C ALA A 25 -9.35 -2.10 -14.71
N ARG A 26 -9.84 -3.27 -15.14
CA ARG A 26 -11.26 -3.46 -15.54
C ARG A 26 -12.23 -3.25 -14.38
N SER A 27 -11.80 -3.53 -13.15
CA SER A 27 -12.57 -3.29 -11.93
C SER A 27 -12.58 -1.81 -11.52
N GLY A 28 -11.91 -0.94 -12.28
CA GLY A 28 -11.92 0.51 -12.11
C GLY A 28 -10.74 1.08 -11.35
N PHE A 29 -9.81 0.26 -10.86
CA PHE A 29 -8.60 0.74 -10.20
C PHE A 29 -7.70 1.47 -11.19
N ARG A 30 -7.12 2.59 -10.73
CA ARG A 30 -6.34 3.51 -11.56
C ARG A 30 -4.88 3.59 -11.17
N THR A 31 -4.55 3.21 -9.94
CA THR A 31 -3.18 3.23 -9.41
C THR A 31 -2.84 1.89 -8.79
N LEU A 32 -1.65 1.39 -9.08
CA LEU A 32 -1.06 0.17 -8.52
C LEU A 32 0.23 0.51 -7.77
N ILE A 33 0.31 0.13 -6.50
CA ILE A 33 1.46 0.38 -5.63
C ILE A 33 2.06 -0.95 -5.20
N ASN A 34 3.33 -1.18 -5.52
CA ASN A 34 4.07 -2.37 -5.12
C ASN A 34 4.99 -2.05 -3.94
N ASN A 35 4.76 -2.68 -2.80
CA ASN A 35 5.58 -2.55 -1.60
C ASN A 35 6.46 -3.78 -1.31
N ARG A 36 6.62 -4.67 -2.28
CA ARG A 36 7.41 -5.89 -2.18
C ARG A 36 8.71 -5.78 -2.99
N PRO A 37 9.89 -5.88 -2.36
CA PRO A 37 11.16 -5.98 -3.08
C PRO A 37 11.20 -7.23 -3.98
N ASP A 38 11.79 -7.11 -5.17
CA ASP A 38 11.96 -8.24 -6.10
C ASP A 38 12.88 -9.34 -5.55
N THR A 39 13.76 -8.99 -4.60
CA THR A 39 14.68 -9.93 -3.95
C THR A 39 13.98 -10.88 -2.96
N GLU A 40 12.69 -10.66 -2.68
CA GLU A 40 11.91 -11.52 -1.80
C GLU A 40 11.40 -12.75 -2.57
N ASP A 41 11.57 -13.95 -2.00
CA ASP A 41 11.13 -15.21 -2.61
C ASP A 41 9.65 -15.17 -3.02
N GLY A 42 9.36 -15.55 -4.26
CA GLY A 42 8.02 -15.49 -4.87
C GLY A 42 7.53 -14.08 -5.22
N ALA A 43 8.42 -13.08 -5.30
CA ALA A 43 8.12 -11.81 -5.95
C ALA A 43 8.18 -11.97 -7.48
N ILE A 44 7.34 -11.21 -8.17
CA ILE A 44 7.41 -11.02 -9.62
C ILE A 44 8.19 -9.73 -9.84
N ASP A 45 9.09 -9.74 -10.82
CA ASP A 45 9.86 -8.56 -11.23
C ASP A 45 8.94 -7.35 -11.44
N HIS A 46 9.20 -6.30 -10.69
CA HIS A 46 8.45 -5.06 -10.74
C HIS A 46 8.38 -4.44 -12.15
N ASP A 47 9.39 -4.65 -13.01
CA ASP A 47 9.39 -4.14 -14.40
C ASP A 47 8.31 -4.82 -15.25
N LEU A 48 8.06 -6.12 -15.02
CA LEU A 48 6.98 -6.85 -15.70
C LEU A 48 5.61 -6.36 -15.26
N ILE A 49 5.44 -6.11 -13.96
CA ILE A 49 4.20 -5.55 -13.41
C ILE A 49 4.00 -4.11 -13.90
N ALA A 50 5.06 -3.30 -13.94
CA ALA A 50 5.03 -1.92 -14.45
C ALA A 50 4.55 -1.88 -15.90
N LYS A 51 5.08 -2.77 -16.74
CA LYS A 51 4.67 -2.91 -18.14
C LYS A 51 3.20 -3.30 -18.25
N ALA A 52 2.75 -4.30 -17.49
CA ALA A 52 1.34 -4.70 -17.48
C ALA A 52 0.40 -3.58 -17.01
N ALA A 53 0.82 -2.79 -16.01
CA ALA A 53 0.06 -1.66 -15.51
C ALA A 53 -0.05 -0.54 -16.57
N ALA A 54 1.05 -0.23 -17.26
CA ALA A 54 1.06 0.74 -18.35
C ALA A 54 0.15 0.30 -19.51
N GLU A 55 0.22 -0.96 -19.93
CA GLU A 55 -0.67 -1.54 -20.96
C GLU A 55 -2.15 -1.49 -20.55
N ALA A 56 -2.44 -1.65 -19.26
CA ALA A 56 -3.78 -1.54 -18.70
C ALA A 56 -4.24 -0.10 -18.39
N GLY A 57 -3.39 0.91 -18.62
CA GLY A 57 -3.70 2.31 -18.37
C GLY A 57 -3.75 2.70 -16.89
N MET A 58 -3.00 1.99 -16.04
CA MET A 58 -2.86 2.28 -14.61
C MET A 58 -1.56 3.02 -14.32
N ALA A 59 -1.58 3.95 -13.37
CA ALA A 59 -0.36 4.48 -12.77
C ALA A 59 0.30 3.39 -11.91
N TYR A 60 1.63 3.28 -11.98
CA TYR A 60 2.39 2.29 -11.21
C TYR A 60 3.44 2.96 -10.33
N HIS A 61 3.52 2.54 -9.07
CA HIS A 61 4.51 3.01 -8.11
C HIS A 61 5.22 1.83 -7.45
N TYR A 62 6.54 1.77 -7.62
CA TYR A 62 7.38 0.80 -6.94
C TYR A 62 8.01 1.44 -5.70
N LEU A 63 7.55 1.03 -4.52
CA LEU A 63 7.98 1.54 -3.21
C LEU A 63 8.34 0.36 -2.28
N PRO A 64 9.36 -0.44 -2.64
CA PRO A 64 9.70 -1.67 -1.93
C PRO A 64 10.36 -1.37 -0.58
N PHE A 65 10.02 -2.16 0.43
CA PHE A 65 10.75 -2.13 1.69
C PHE A 65 10.63 -3.47 2.44
N PHE A 66 11.58 -3.70 3.35
CA PHE A 66 11.52 -4.81 4.29
C PHE A 66 10.83 -4.38 5.60
N PRO A 67 10.07 -5.28 6.25
CA PRO A 67 9.47 -4.99 7.54
C PRO A 67 10.50 -4.41 8.53
N GLY A 68 10.13 -3.33 9.22
CA GLY A 68 11.01 -2.63 10.16
C GLY A 68 11.96 -1.59 9.52
N GLN A 69 12.03 -1.51 8.19
CA GLN A 69 12.88 -0.55 7.47
C GLN A 69 12.07 0.58 6.80
N VAL A 70 10.99 1.03 7.44
CA VAL A 70 10.21 2.15 6.93
C VAL A 70 10.99 3.46 7.08
N THR A 71 11.02 4.27 6.03
CA THR A 71 11.66 5.58 6.00
C THR A 71 10.63 6.69 5.76
N PRO A 72 10.94 7.96 6.13
CA PRO A 72 10.10 9.10 5.79
C PRO A 72 9.80 9.20 4.28
N ASP A 73 10.80 8.93 3.44
CA ASP A 73 10.64 8.98 1.98
C ASP A 73 9.64 7.93 1.47
N LEU A 74 9.64 6.72 2.03
CA LEU A 74 8.64 5.69 1.71
C LEU A 74 7.24 6.13 2.11
N ILE A 75 7.09 6.73 3.30
CA ILE A 75 5.80 7.24 3.79
C ILE A 75 5.29 8.35 2.87
N GLN A 76 6.15 9.30 2.51
CA GLN A 76 5.79 10.41 1.62
C GLN A 76 5.53 9.95 0.19
N GLY A 77 6.33 9.02 -0.32
CA GLY A 77 6.11 8.40 -1.64
C GLY A 77 4.77 7.68 -1.70
N PHE A 78 4.41 6.93 -0.65
CA PHE A 78 3.12 6.27 -0.56
C PHE A 78 1.97 7.27 -0.48
N ALA A 79 2.11 8.32 0.35
CA ALA A 79 1.12 9.40 0.43
C ALA A 79 0.89 10.05 -0.95
N SER A 80 1.96 10.35 -1.68
CA SER A 80 1.91 10.97 -3.00
C SER A 80 1.24 10.05 -4.03
N ALA A 81 1.50 8.75 -3.97
CA ALA A 81 0.83 7.76 -4.82
C ALA A 81 -0.68 7.69 -4.54
N LEU A 82 -1.10 7.81 -3.26
CA LEU A 82 -2.51 7.86 -2.89
C LEU A 82 -3.21 9.16 -3.31
N ASP A 83 -2.49 10.27 -3.44
CA ASP A 83 -3.03 11.54 -3.92
C ASP A 83 -3.22 11.58 -5.45
N GLY A 84 -2.67 10.58 -6.16
CA GLY A 84 -2.85 10.39 -7.59
C GLY A 84 -4.24 9.87 -7.99
N ALA A 85 -4.29 9.10 -9.08
CA ALA A 85 -5.55 8.59 -9.61
C ALA A 85 -6.17 7.53 -8.66
N LYS A 86 -7.46 7.64 -8.39
CA LYS A 86 -8.21 6.75 -7.48
C LYS A 86 -9.24 5.92 -8.27
N PRO A 87 -9.65 4.75 -7.77
CA PRO A 87 -9.14 4.08 -6.57
C PRO A 87 -7.77 3.42 -6.81
N ALA A 88 -7.00 3.26 -5.73
CA ALA A 88 -5.68 2.63 -5.74
C ALA A 88 -5.74 1.20 -5.18
N VAL A 89 -4.83 0.35 -5.65
CA VAL A 89 -4.49 -0.95 -5.04
C VAL A 89 -3.04 -0.92 -4.62
N ALA A 90 -2.77 -1.28 -3.38
CA ALA A 90 -1.40 -1.51 -2.90
C ALA A 90 -1.21 -2.98 -2.56
N TYR A 91 -0.10 -3.58 -2.96
CA TYR A 91 0.17 -4.98 -2.64
C TYR A 91 1.59 -5.20 -2.13
N CYS A 92 1.75 -6.29 -1.40
CA CYS A 92 3.07 -6.84 -1.10
C CYS A 92 2.99 -8.37 -1.03
N ARG A 93 3.71 -9.05 -0.14
CA ARG A 93 3.51 -10.49 0.09
C ARG A 93 2.14 -10.83 0.68
N SER A 94 1.70 -10.12 1.72
CA SER A 94 0.45 -10.40 2.47
C SER A 94 -0.50 -9.20 2.60
N GLY A 95 -0.14 -8.06 2.02
CA GLY A 95 -0.83 -6.78 2.17
C GLY A 95 -0.42 -5.96 3.41
N ASN A 96 0.19 -6.57 4.44
CA ASN A 96 0.49 -5.87 5.70
C ASN A 96 1.42 -4.65 5.54
N ARG A 97 2.44 -4.73 4.67
CA ARG A 97 3.35 -3.60 4.42
C ARG A 97 2.63 -2.38 3.84
N SER A 98 1.67 -2.63 2.95
CA SER A 98 0.86 -1.59 2.33
C SER A 98 -0.06 -0.93 3.36
N THR A 99 -0.66 -1.72 4.25
CA THR A 99 -1.46 -1.22 5.38
C THR A 99 -0.62 -0.39 6.36
N VAL A 100 0.63 -0.82 6.64
CA VAL A 100 1.59 -0.07 7.47
C VAL A 100 1.91 1.30 6.85
N LEU A 101 2.30 1.36 5.57
CA LEU A 101 2.60 2.64 4.92
C LEU A 101 1.36 3.55 4.83
N TRP A 102 0.19 2.98 4.57
CA TRP A 102 -1.06 3.73 4.64
C TRP A 102 -1.23 4.39 6.02
N ALA A 103 -1.21 3.62 7.10
CA ALA A 103 -1.46 4.16 8.43
C ALA A 103 -0.40 5.20 8.86
N LEU A 104 0.87 4.99 8.50
CA LEU A 104 1.93 5.96 8.74
C LEU A 104 1.74 7.25 7.92
N SER A 105 1.28 7.15 6.66
CA SER A 105 0.98 8.32 5.80
C SER A 105 -0.21 9.16 6.28
N GLN A 106 -1.09 8.55 7.07
CA GLN A 106 -2.27 9.17 7.67
C GLN A 106 -2.07 9.57 9.14
N SER A 107 -0.95 9.18 9.75
CA SER A 107 -0.62 9.54 11.14
C SER A 107 -0.50 11.06 11.27
N GLY A 108 -1.25 11.65 12.21
CA GLY A 108 -1.35 13.11 12.37
C GLY A 108 -2.47 13.77 11.56
N LYS A 109 -3.05 13.07 10.57
CA LYS A 109 -4.24 13.51 9.82
C LYS A 109 -5.53 12.87 10.35
N GLN A 110 -5.44 11.62 10.78
CA GLN A 110 -6.53 10.84 11.37
C GLN A 110 -6.17 10.42 12.79
N SER A 111 -7.17 10.06 13.60
CA SER A 111 -6.89 9.56 14.94
C SER A 111 -6.25 8.16 14.88
N GLU A 112 -5.35 7.88 15.82
CA GLU A 112 -4.73 6.57 15.97
C GLU A 112 -5.78 5.45 16.06
N SER A 113 -6.84 5.65 16.82
CA SER A 113 -7.92 4.69 16.98
C SER A 113 -8.64 4.36 15.66
N GLU A 114 -8.89 5.37 14.82
CA GLU A 114 -9.53 5.15 13.50
C GLU A 114 -8.60 4.38 12.57
N LEU A 115 -7.29 4.68 12.59
CA LEU A 115 -6.30 3.98 11.78
C LEU A 115 -6.21 2.50 12.17
N LEU A 116 -6.15 2.22 13.47
CA LEU A 116 -6.11 0.86 13.99
C LEU A 116 -7.40 0.09 13.66
N GLN A 117 -8.57 0.71 13.85
CA GLN A 117 -9.85 0.07 13.54
C GLN A 117 -9.98 -0.26 12.06
N THR A 118 -9.65 0.70 11.18
CA THR A 118 -9.71 0.51 9.73
C THR A 118 -8.80 -0.63 9.27
N ALA A 119 -7.59 -0.73 9.82
CA ALA A 119 -6.68 -1.83 9.53
C ALA A 119 -7.21 -3.18 10.06
N ALA A 120 -7.76 -3.19 11.27
CA ALA A 120 -8.33 -4.39 11.89
C ALA A 120 -9.54 -4.92 11.10
N ASP A 121 -10.41 -4.05 10.60
CA ASP A 121 -11.56 -4.40 9.77
C ASP A 121 -11.13 -5.05 8.43
N ALA A 122 -9.96 -4.67 7.91
CA ALA A 122 -9.32 -5.31 6.76
C ALA A 122 -8.46 -6.54 7.14
N GLY A 123 -8.45 -6.94 8.42
CA GLY A 123 -7.74 -8.11 8.93
C GLY A 123 -6.24 -7.92 9.13
N TYR A 124 -5.79 -6.70 9.43
CA TYR A 124 -4.39 -6.37 9.74
C TYR A 124 -4.23 -5.82 11.16
N ASP A 125 -3.27 -6.37 11.90
CA ASP A 125 -2.89 -5.85 13.22
C ASP A 125 -1.70 -4.89 13.10
N LEU A 126 -1.93 -3.63 13.49
CA LEU A 126 -0.93 -2.56 13.47
C LEU A 126 -0.49 -2.13 14.88
N SER A 127 -0.86 -2.87 15.93
CA SER A 127 -0.51 -2.56 17.32
C SER A 127 1.01 -2.35 17.51
N GLY A 128 1.83 -3.13 16.80
CA GLY A 128 3.30 -3.05 16.87
C GLY A 128 3.91 -1.75 16.33
N ILE A 129 3.17 -0.95 15.54
CA ILE A 129 3.68 0.32 14.96
C ILE A 129 3.08 1.57 15.61
N VAL A 130 2.23 1.42 16.63
CA VAL A 130 1.62 2.55 17.36
C VAL A 130 2.65 3.56 17.88
N PRO A 131 3.79 3.16 18.47
CA PRO A 131 4.80 4.13 18.90
C PRO A 131 5.33 5.00 17.75
N LEU A 132 5.47 4.42 16.55
CA LEU A 132 5.91 5.14 15.36
C LEU A 132 4.82 6.09 14.85
N MET A 133 3.55 5.65 14.82
CA MET A 133 2.42 6.52 14.47
C MET A 133 2.37 7.77 15.36
N ARG A 134 2.51 7.59 16.68
CA ARG A 134 2.52 8.70 17.66
C ARG A 134 3.70 9.64 17.45
N SER A 135 4.89 9.10 17.18
CA SER A 135 6.09 9.89 16.89
C SER A 135 5.87 10.80 15.67
N LEU A 136 5.32 10.27 14.58
CA LEU A 136 5.01 11.03 13.36
C LEU A 136 3.91 12.08 13.58
N ALA A 137 2.86 11.74 14.31
CA ALA A 137 1.77 12.65 14.64
C ALA A 137 2.23 13.82 15.53
N GLY A 138 3.20 13.56 16.43
CA GLY A 138 3.82 14.59 17.26
C GLY A 138 4.79 15.50 16.50
N ALA A 139 5.50 14.98 15.51
CA ALA A 139 6.41 15.73 14.65
C ALA A 139 5.70 16.64 13.62
N SER A 140 4.39 16.42 13.41
CA SER A 140 3.56 17.20 12.48
C SER A 140 2.88 18.42 13.13
N ARG A 141 3.21 18.74 14.40
CA ARG A 141 2.72 19.90 15.15
C ARG A 141 3.81 20.96 15.27
#